data_AF-A0A9E3W700-F1
#
_entry.id   AF-A0A9E3W700-F1
#
_cell.length_a   1.000
_cell.length_b   1.000
_cell.length_c   1.000
_cell.angle_alpha   90.00
_cell.angle_beta   90.00
_cell.angle_gamma   90.00
#
_symmetry.space_group_name_H-M   'P 1'
#
loop_
_entity.id
_entity.type
_entity.pdbx_description
1 polymer ?
#
loop_
_entity_poly.entity_id
_entity_poly.type
_entity_poly.pdbx_seq_one_letter_code
_entity_poly.pdbx_strand_id
1 'polypeptide(L)'
;RETLQLCWACRNVHIDTSGSNQWVRWVDGDWTVKKLFRKYMETIGPERIIFGSDSSYFPRGFAIRYLQDQIRDCRELGLTHEQLQLIFSGNAARLFKMA
;
A
#
# COMPACT_ATOMS: atom_id res chain seq x y z
N ARG A 1 4.42 -12.83 -5.94
CA ARG A 1 5.86 -13.06 -5.63
C ARG A 1 6.74 -12.16 -6.51
N GLU A 2 6.43 -12.12 -7.80
CA GLU A 2 7.03 -11.38 -8.89
C GLU A 2 7.10 -9.88 -8.59
N THR A 3 6.03 -9.29 -8.07
CA THR A 3 6.00 -7.88 -7.66
C THR A 3 7.10 -7.54 -6.64
N LEU A 4 7.26 -8.35 -5.59
CA LEU A 4 8.29 -8.13 -4.57
C LEU A 4 9.70 -8.29 -5.15
N GLN A 5 9.90 -9.27 -6.02
CA GLN A 5 11.18 -9.49 -6.70
C GLN A 5 11.56 -8.31 -7.60
N LEU A 6 10.60 -7.80 -8.39
CA LEU A 6 10.80 -6.62 -9.22
C LEU A 6 11.13 -5.39 -8.38
N CYS A 7 10.39 -5.17 -7.29
CA CYS A 7 10.61 -4.01 -6.42
C CYS A 7 11.93 -4.07 -5.64
N TRP A 8 12.41 -5.28 -5.35
CA TRP A 8 13.73 -5.51 -4.78
C TRP A 8 14.84 -5.22 -5.80
N ALA A 9 14.69 -5.70 -7.03
CA ALA A 9 15.68 -5.51 -8.10
C ALA A 9 15.75 -4.06 -8.60
N CYS A 10 14.60 -3.36 -8.67
CA CYS A 10 14.48 -2.05 -9.28
C CYS A 10 14.08 -0.99 -8.23
N ARG A 11 15.02 -0.10 -7.88
CA ARG A 11 14.80 0.95 -6.86
C ARG A 11 13.77 2.02 -7.26
N ASN A 12 13.48 2.15 -8.54
CA ASN A 12 12.52 3.11 -9.08
C ASN A 12 11.06 2.59 -9.12
N VAL A 13 10.82 1.33 -8.76
CA VAL A 13 9.47 0.76 -8.73
C VAL A 13 8.80 1.05 -7.39
N HIS A 14 7.56 1.55 -7.47
CA HIS A 14 6.67 1.83 -6.34
C HIS A 14 5.46 0.88 -6.43
N ILE A 15 4.86 0.56 -5.29
CA ILE A 15 3.66 -0.29 -5.20
C ILE A 15 2.50 0.55 -4.69
N ASP A 16 1.34 0.43 -5.33
CA ASP A 16 0.09 0.97 -4.79
C ASP A 16 -0.72 -0.11 -4.04
N THR A 17 -1.55 0.33 -3.08
CA THR A 17 -2.38 -0.56 -2.26
C THR A 17 -3.84 -0.63 -2.71
N SER A 18 -4.12 -0.28 -3.97
CA SER A 18 -5.48 -0.20 -4.49
C SER A 18 -6.23 -1.52 -4.42
N GLY A 19 -7.54 -1.37 -4.22
CA GLY A 19 -8.50 -2.45 -4.35
C GLY A 19 -8.74 -3.23 -3.08
N SER A 20 -9.68 -4.15 -3.23
CA SER A 20 -10.14 -5.05 -2.17
C SER A 20 -9.11 -6.10 -1.76
N ASN A 21 -7.98 -6.19 -2.48
CA ASN A 21 -6.94 -7.20 -2.33
C ASN A 21 -7.47 -8.65 -2.35
N GLN A 22 -8.65 -8.90 -2.92
CA GLN A 22 -9.24 -10.26 -2.92
C GLN A 22 -8.42 -11.25 -3.75
N TRP A 23 -7.55 -10.76 -4.63
CA TRP A 23 -6.63 -11.59 -5.43
C TRP A 23 -5.79 -12.55 -4.55
N VAL A 24 -5.57 -12.20 -3.28
CA VAL A 24 -4.87 -13.05 -2.31
C VAL A 24 -5.55 -14.40 -2.08
N ARG A 25 -6.85 -14.55 -2.37
CA ARG A 25 -7.58 -15.83 -2.25
C ARG A 25 -7.11 -16.90 -3.24
N TRP A 26 -6.47 -16.50 -4.33
CA TRP A 26 -5.99 -17.39 -5.39
C TRP A 26 -4.47 -17.55 -5.36
N VAL A 27 -3.82 -17.10 -4.28
CA VAL A 27 -2.38 -17.26 -4.08
C VAL A 27 -2.16 -18.18 -2.91
N ASP A 28 -1.23 -19.14 -3.06
CA ASP A 28 -0.91 -20.09 -2.01
C ASP A 28 -0.45 -19.39 -0.72
N GLY A 29 -0.97 -19.88 0.41
CA GLY A 29 -0.70 -19.38 1.74
C GLY A 29 -1.79 -18.47 2.30
N ASP A 30 -1.72 -18.20 3.60
CA ASP A 30 -2.65 -17.31 4.28
C ASP A 30 -2.19 -15.86 4.11
N TRP A 31 -2.57 -15.22 3.01
CA TRP A 31 -2.23 -13.82 2.72
C TRP A 31 -3.32 -12.87 3.20
N THR A 32 -2.89 -11.83 3.94
CA THR A 32 -3.74 -10.74 4.40
C THR A 32 -3.14 -9.39 4.01
N VAL A 33 -3.94 -8.34 3.98
CA VAL A 33 -3.46 -6.96 3.72
C VAL A 33 -2.35 -6.57 4.70
N LYS A 34 -2.52 -6.85 5.99
CA LYS A 34 -1.46 -6.71 7.00
C LYS A 34 -0.17 -7.46 6.65
N LYS A 35 -0.25 -8.72 6.19
CA LYS A 35 0.93 -9.49 5.78
C LYS A 35 1.60 -8.89 4.53
N LEU A 36 0.83 -8.36 3.58
CA LEU A 36 1.35 -7.64 2.42
C LEU A 36 2.11 -6.38 2.85
N PHE A 37 1.52 -5.54 3.72
CA PHE A 37 2.21 -4.37 4.26
C PHE A 37 3.53 -4.72 4.95
N ARG A 38 3.53 -5.76 5.80
CA ARG A 38 4.77 -6.24 6.43
C ARG A 38 5.83 -6.57 5.37
N LYS A 39 5.46 -7.31 4.32
CA LYS A 39 6.40 -7.69 3.24
C LYS A 39 6.89 -6.50 2.43
N TYR A 40 6.02 -5.54 2.12
CA TYR A 40 6.44 -4.31 1.44
C TYR A 40 7.39 -3.49 2.30
N MET A 41 7.08 -3.31 3.59
CA MET A 41 7.95 -2.60 4.52
C MET A 41 9.32 -3.26 4.64
N GLU A 42 9.37 -4.60 4.78
CA GLU A 42 10.62 -5.38 4.83
C GLU A 42 11.45 -5.27 3.53
N THR A 43 10.79 -5.18 2.38
CA THR A 43 11.46 -5.28 1.06
C THR A 43 11.87 -3.91 0.52
N ILE A 44 10.98 -2.92 0.61
CA ILE A 44 11.10 -1.65 -0.10
C ILE A 44 11.02 -0.41 0.78
N GLY A 45 10.67 -0.58 2.05
CA GLY A 45 10.49 0.52 3.00
C GLY A 45 9.24 1.37 2.73
N PRO A 46 8.94 2.33 3.63
CA PRO A 46 7.73 3.15 3.57
C PRO A 46 7.72 4.09 2.36
N GLU A 47 8.88 4.49 1.86
CA GLU A 47 9.03 5.52 0.81
C GLU A 47 8.57 5.08 -0.60
N ARG A 48 8.28 3.79 -0.78
CA ARG A 48 7.91 3.21 -2.08
C ARG A 48 6.53 2.54 -2.09
N ILE A 49 5.75 2.77 -1.05
CA ILE A 49 4.37 2.27 -0.93
C ILE A 49 3.42 3.47 -1.05
N ILE A 50 2.41 3.37 -1.91
CA ILE A 50 1.47 4.45 -2.20
C ILE A 50 0.05 3.97 -1.89
N PHE A 51 -0.73 4.77 -1.17
CA PHE A 51 -2.15 4.47 -1.01
C PHE A 51 -2.91 4.66 -2.33
N GLY A 52 -3.49 3.57 -2.83
CA GLY A 52 -4.40 3.58 -3.97
C GLY A 52 -5.85 3.55 -3.49
N SER A 53 -6.66 4.54 -3.84
CA SER A 53 -8.04 4.62 -3.36
C SER A 53 -8.97 3.57 -3.99
N ASP A 54 -8.67 3.13 -5.22
CA ASP A 54 -9.60 2.32 -6.06
C ASP A 54 -10.96 3.01 -6.22
N SER A 55 -10.93 4.33 -6.41
CA SER A 55 -12.12 5.13 -6.67
C SER A 55 -12.72 4.78 -8.02
N SER A 56 -14.05 4.68 -8.08
CA SER A 56 -14.78 4.50 -9.32
C SER A 56 -15.29 5.85 -9.85
N TYR A 57 -16.58 6.00 -10.07
CA TYR A 57 -17.21 7.23 -10.56
C TYR A 57 -17.94 8.00 -9.44
N PHE A 58 -18.24 9.27 -9.70
CA PHE A 58 -19.07 10.10 -8.82
C PHE A 58 -20.56 9.70 -8.94
N PRO A 59 -21.31 9.48 -7.83
CA PRO A 59 -20.99 9.86 -6.45
C PRO A 59 -20.41 8.72 -5.58
N ARG A 60 -20.16 7.52 -6.13
CA ARG A 60 -19.71 6.36 -5.34
C ARG A 60 -18.38 6.61 -4.62
N GLY A 61 -17.47 7.37 -5.24
CA GLY A 61 -16.16 7.67 -4.67
C GLY A 61 -15.31 6.41 -4.49
N PHE A 62 -14.58 6.33 -3.37
CA PHE A 62 -13.77 5.17 -3.01
C PHE A 62 -14.24 4.50 -1.72
N ALA A 63 -13.88 3.24 -1.53
CA ALA A 63 -14.23 2.50 -0.32
C ALA A 63 -13.39 2.98 0.86
N ILE A 64 -13.89 3.98 1.61
CA ILE A 64 -13.23 4.54 2.80
C ILE A 64 -12.83 3.48 3.83
N ARG A 65 -13.56 2.36 3.85
CA ARG A 65 -13.25 1.24 4.73
C ARG A 65 -11.88 0.64 4.46
N TYR A 66 -11.44 0.58 3.20
CA TYR A 66 -10.10 0.10 2.85
C TYR A 66 -9.03 1.02 3.45
N LEU A 67 -9.20 2.34 3.39
CA LEU A 67 -8.29 3.28 4.04
C LEU A 67 -8.20 3.02 5.55
N GLN A 68 -9.36 2.89 6.21
CA GLN A 68 -9.42 2.66 7.66
C GLN A 68 -8.75 1.34 8.08
N ASP A 69 -9.04 0.25 7.36
CA ASP A 69 -8.47 -1.06 7.64
C ASP A 69 -6.95 -1.08 7.37
N GLN A 70 -6.47 -0.45 6.29
CA GLN A 70 -5.04 -0.34 6.01
C GLN A 70 -4.30 0.50 7.07
N ILE A 71 -4.87 1.63 7.52
CA ILE A 71 -4.29 2.43 8.61
C ILE A 71 -4.23 1.63 9.91
N ARG A 72 -5.30 0.91 10.26
CA ARG A 72 -5.31 0.02 11.43
C ARG A 72 -4.19 -1.01 11.33
N ASP A 73 -4.11 -1.74 10.23
CA ASP A 73 -3.13 -2.80 10.02
C ASP A 73 -1.69 -2.27 10.11
N CYS A 74 -1.42 -1.10 9.51
CA CYS A 74 -0.12 -0.42 9.63
C CYS A 74 0.22 -0.03 11.07
N ARG A 75 -0.75 0.49 11.83
CA ARG A 75 -0.54 0.82 13.25
C ARG A 75 -0.27 -0.42 14.09
N GLU A 76 -0.99 -1.51 13.85
CA GLU A 76 -0.76 -2.79 14.52
C GLU A 76 0.59 -3.42 14.15
N LEU A 77 1.18 -3.05 13.01
CA LEU A 77 2.55 -3.41 12.63
C LEU A 77 3.60 -2.48 13.26
N GLY A 78 3.19 -1.46 14.01
CA GLY A 78 4.10 -0.54 14.69
C GLY A 78 4.68 0.56 13.78
N LEU A 79 4.05 0.85 12.63
CA LEU A 79 4.51 1.95 11.77
C LEU A 79 4.37 3.29 12.48
N THR A 80 5.41 4.13 12.34
CA THR A 80 5.43 5.47 12.94
C THR A 80 4.50 6.42 12.21
N HIS A 81 4.21 7.57 12.82
CA HIS A 81 3.38 8.60 12.19
C HIS A 81 3.98 9.07 10.86
N GLU A 82 5.30 9.25 10.80
CA GLU A 82 6.04 9.70 9.62
C GLU A 82 5.93 8.68 8.48
N GLN A 83 6.01 7.39 8.81
CA GLN A 83 5.83 6.32 7.83
C GLN A 83 4.41 6.28 7.27
N LEU A 84 3.40 6.48 8.12
CA LEU A 84 2.01 6.60 7.67
C LEU A 84 1.83 7.81 6.75
N GLN A 85 2.41 8.96 7.09
CA GLN A 85 2.33 10.15 6.26
C GLN A 85 2.96 9.93 4.89
N LEU A 86 4.10 9.24 4.81
CA LEU A 86 4.70 8.85 3.54
C LEU A 86 3.74 7.98 2.70
N ILE A 87 3.21 6.90 3.28
CA ILE A 87 2.40 5.91 2.56
C ILE A 87 1.08 6.50 2.05
N PHE A 88 0.37 7.25 2.90
CA PHE A 88 -0.99 7.70 2.63
C PHE A 88 -1.07 9.10 1.98
N SER A 89 0.06 9.78 1.77
CA SER A 89 0.09 11.11 1.13
C SER A 89 1.44 11.44 0.50
N GLY A 90 2.52 11.44 1.30
CA GLY A 90 3.80 12.03 0.93
C GLY A 90 4.47 11.41 -0.30
N ASN A 91 4.38 10.09 -0.46
CA ASN A 91 4.95 9.40 -1.61
C ASN A 91 4.23 9.76 -2.91
N ALA A 92 2.90 9.82 -2.90
CA ALA A 92 2.13 10.25 -4.06
C ALA A 92 2.45 11.71 -4.41
N ALA A 93 2.46 12.60 -3.42
CA ALA A 93 2.79 14.01 -3.62
C ALA A 93 4.19 14.19 -4.25
N ARG A 94 5.19 13.45 -3.76
CA ARG A 94 6.56 13.45 -4.30
C ARG A 94 6.62 12.89 -5.72
N LEU A 95 5.98 11.75 -5.97
CA LEU A 95 6.00 11.08 -7.28
C LEU A 95 5.30 11.92 -8.36
N PHE A 96 4.17 12.52 -8.03
CA PHE A 96 3.37 13.35 -8.94
C PHE A 96 3.77 14.83 -8.94
N LYS A 97 4.82 15.21 -8.19
CA LYS A 97 5.32 16.60 -8.10
C LYS A 97 4.23 17.60 -7.70
N MET A 98 3.47 17.25 -6.67
CA MET A 98 2.37 18.05 -6.12
C MET A 98 2.80 18.92 -4.94
N ALA A 99 4.10 19.05 -4.71
CA ALA A 99 4.72 19.86 -3.65
C ALA A 99 5.71 20.86 -4.27
#